data_AF-N8UTK5-F1
#
_entry.id   AF-N8UTK5-F1
#
_cell.length_a   1.000
_cell.length_b   1.000
_cell.length_c   1.000
_cell.angle_alpha   90.00
_cell.angle_beta   90.00
_cell.angle_gamma   90.00
#
_symmetry.space_group_name_H-M   'P 1'
#
loop_
_entity.id
_entity.type
_entity.pdbx_description
1 polymer ?
#
loop_
_entity_poly.entity_id
_entity_poly.type
_entity_poly.pdbx_seq_one_letter_code
_entity_poly.pdbx_strand_id
1 'polypeptide(L)'
;MTVQTFIPSAVKAASENTVTQPMHTADVSIKKLYIETQGCQMNEYDSHRMADLLGDSHGYVLTDNPNDADILLMNTCSIREKAQEKVFSGLGRWRKLKEKNPDLVIGVGGCVASQEGDNIQKRAPYVDMVFGPQTLHRLPQMLDQHNEQVEKPKKEKIKLVDISFPDIEKFDFLPEPRVEGFKAFVSIMEGCSKYCSFCVVPYTRGEEVSRPLDDVLAEIAGLAEKGVREISLLGQNVNGYRGETFEGGICTFPELLRLVAEIPGIGRLRYTTSHPLEFSDDLIQCYRDLPQMVSHLHLPVQSGSNDVLQAMKRNHTIDVYIDKIAKLRKVRPDMHLSSDFIIGFPGETDEHFAETLQFIKDLDFDHSYSFVYSKRPGTPASDLPDSTPEQVKKDRLAQVQEVIKKSSIDKTDAMLGKIERVLIEKVSDKDPNVLMGTADNTRLVTFIGDATWVGRFAEIEITEIKTLNLVYGELLNLEPDVA
;
A
#
# COMPACT_ATOMS: atom_id res chain seq x y z
N MET A 1 -1.53 -38.83 4.40
CA MET A 1 -0.30 -38.61 3.60
C MET A 1 0.23 -37.27 4.02
N THR A 2 1.40 -37.28 4.66
CA THR A 2 2.11 -36.12 5.20
C THR A 2 2.27 -35.09 4.08
N VAL A 3 1.62 -33.93 4.20
CA VAL A 3 1.76 -32.85 3.22
C VAL A 3 3.13 -32.23 3.47
N GLN A 4 4.13 -32.58 2.66
CA GLN A 4 5.36 -31.80 2.58
C GLN A 4 5.00 -30.51 1.82
N THR A 5 4.71 -29.46 2.60
CA THR A 5 4.71 -28.07 2.13
C THR A 5 6.15 -27.57 2.02
N PHE A 6 6.37 -26.45 1.32
CA PHE A 6 7.69 -25.82 1.18
C PHE A 6 8.43 -25.79 2.53
N ILE A 7 9.68 -26.27 2.54
CA ILE A 7 10.58 -26.19 3.69
C ILE A 7 11.68 -25.20 3.29
N PRO A 8 11.83 -24.06 3.98
CA PRO A 8 12.90 -23.12 3.70
C PRO A 8 14.25 -23.79 3.93
N SER A 9 15.19 -23.59 3.01
CA SER A 9 16.57 -24.02 3.20
C SER A 9 17.27 -23.03 4.14
N ALA A 10 18.05 -23.50 5.11
CA ALA A 10 18.78 -22.68 6.08
C ALA A 10 20.02 -21.97 5.48
N VAL A 11 19.86 -21.32 4.32
CA VAL A 11 20.93 -20.60 3.63
C VAL A 11 21.02 -19.19 4.19
N LYS A 12 22.23 -18.76 4.54
CA LYS A 12 22.53 -17.39 5.00
C LYS A 12 22.11 -16.34 3.97
N ALA A 13 21.80 -15.14 4.47
CA ALA A 13 21.48 -13.92 3.74
C ALA A 13 22.22 -13.79 2.40
N ALA A 14 21.50 -13.30 1.39
CA ALA A 14 22.09 -12.89 0.12
C ALA A 14 22.86 -11.57 0.31
N SER A 15 23.96 -11.59 1.06
CA SER A 15 24.81 -10.40 1.24
C SER A 15 26.32 -10.65 1.21
N GLU A 16 26.81 -11.87 0.96
CA GLU A 16 28.27 -12.12 0.91
C GLU A 16 28.84 -12.60 -0.43
N ASN A 17 28.04 -12.69 -1.50
CA ASN A 17 28.61 -12.93 -2.84
C ASN A 17 28.23 -11.81 -3.78
N THR A 18 29.07 -10.77 -3.83
CA THR A 18 29.28 -10.00 -5.06
C THR A 18 29.76 -11.00 -6.12
N VAL A 19 28.82 -11.59 -6.86
CA VAL A 19 29.18 -12.41 -8.02
C VAL A 19 29.77 -11.46 -9.04
N THR A 20 31.09 -11.45 -9.14
CA THR A 20 31.78 -10.97 -10.35
C THR A 20 31.13 -11.64 -11.55
N GLN A 21 30.49 -10.83 -12.41
CA GLN A 21 29.79 -11.31 -13.59
C GLN A 21 30.73 -12.16 -14.46
N PRO A 22 30.38 -13.42 -14.77
CA PRO A 22 30.94 -14.04 -15.96
C PRO A 22 30.27 -13.38 -17.17
N MET A 23 31.07 -12.71 -18.01
CA MET A 23 30.65 -12.37 -19.36
C MET A 23 30.27 -13.67 -20.09
N HIS A 24 28.97 -13.93 -20.23
CA HIS A 24 28.48 -14.98 -21.11
C HIS A 24 27.81 -14.37 -22.34
N THR A 25 28.59 -14.39 -23.42
CA THR A 25 28.09 -14.42 -24.79
C THR A 25 27.35 -15.73 -25.02
N ALA A 26 26.02 -15.69 -25.00
CA ALA A 26 25.13 -16.65 -25.65
C ALA A 26 23.77 -15.99 -25.88
N ASP A 27 23.11 -16.37 -26.97
CA ASP A 27 21.81 -15.87 -27.44
C ASP A 27 20.68 -16.31 -26.48
N VAL A 28 20.61 -15.71 -25.28
CA VAL A 28 19.63 -16.05 -24.25
C VAL A 28 18.38 -15.19 -24.48
N SER A 29 17.26 -15.84 -24.81
CA SER A 29 15.95 -15.18 -24.82
C SER A 29 15.68 -14.56 -23.45
N ILE A 30 15.52 -13.23 -23.39
CA ILE A 30 15.23 -12.48 -22.17
C ILE A 30 13.95 -13.04 -21.54
N LYS A 31 14.06 -13.59 -20.33
CA LYS A 31 12.92 -14.16 -19.61
C LYS A 31 12.03 -13.04 -19.07
N LYS A 32 10.72 -13.18 -19.26
CA LYS A 32 9.72 -12.14 -18.97
C LYS A 32 8.83 -12.50 -17.79
N LEU A 33 8.61 -11.52 -16.93
CA LEU A 33 7.77 -11.59 -15.73
C LEU A 33 6.58 -10.65 -15.89
N TYR A 34 5.36 -11.17 -15.74
CA TYR A 34 4.15 -10.36 -15.62
C TYR A 34 3.60 -10.47 -14.21
N ILE A 35 3.37 -9.33 -13.57
CA ILE A 35 2.76 -9.26 -12.24
C ILE A 35 1.41 -8.56 -12.37
N GLU A 36 0.32 -9.27 -12.04
CA GLU A 36 -0.98 -8.63 -11.86
C GLU A 36 -1.15 -8.23 -10.40
N THR A 37 -0.87 -6.95 -10.12
CA THR A 37 -1.11 -6.38 -8.80
C THR A 37 -2.59 -6.10 -8.60
N GLN A 38 -3.17 -6.67 -7.55
CA GLN A 38 -4.54 -6.42 -7.15
C GLN A 38 -4.54 -5.97 -5.70
N GLY A 39 -4.88 -4.72 -5.40
CA GLY A 39 -5.07 -4.33 -4.01
C GLY A 39 -4.80 -2.88 -3.66
N CYS A 40 -3.87 -2.72 -2.72
CA CYS A 40 -3.48 -1.46 -2.10
C CYS A 40 -1.99 -1.16 -2.34
N GLN A 41 -1.51 -0.04 -1.79
CA GLN A 41 -0.13 0.41 -1.88
C GLN A 41 0.88 -0.63 -1.36
N MET A 42 0.49 -1.43 -0.37
CA MET A 42 1.33 -2.53 0.13
C MET A 42 1.49 -3.64 -0.91
N ASN A 43 0.44 -3.92 -1.70
CA ASN A 43 0.56 -4.87 -2.81
C ASN A 43 1.42 -4.30 -3.95
N GLU A 44 1.35 -3.00 -4.24
CA GLU A 44 2.26 -2.37 -5.21
C GLU A 44 3.72 -2.50 -4.74
N TYR A 45 3.99 -2.15 -3.48
CA TYR A 45 5.31 -2.34 -2.86
C TYR A 45 5.77 -3.81 -2.95
N ASP A 46 4.93 -4.76 -2.50
CA ASP A 46 5.23 -6.20 -2.55
C ASP A 46 5.51 -6.66 -3.99
N SER A 47 4.80 -6.12 -5.00
CA SER A 47 5.01 -6.43 -6.42
C SER A 47 6.34 -5.91 -6.96
N HIS A 48 6.73 -4.68 -6.62
CA HIS A 48 8.06 -4.16 -6.96
C HIS A 48 9.16 -5.03 -6.34
N ARG A 49 9.01 -5.42 -5.06
CA ARG A 49 9.97 -6.30 -4.40
C ARG A 49 10.07 -7.68 -5.04
N MET A 50 8.97 -8.26 -5.51
CA MET A 50 8.99 -9.52 -6.27
C MET A 50 9.73 -9.37 -7.61
N ALA A 51 9.55 -8.23 -8.29
CA ALA A 51 10.24 -7.94 -9.55
C ALA A 51 11.76 -7.81 -9.33
N ASP A 52 12.18 -7.06 -8.31
CA ASP A 52 13.61 -6.90 -7.97
C ASP A 52 14.24 -8.26 -7.60
N LEU A 53 13.57 -9.04 -6.74
CA LEU A 53 14.05 -10.37 -6.34
C LEU A 53 14.30 -11.30 -7.54
N LEU A 54 13.33 -11.42 -8.45
CA LEU A 54 13.45 -12.29 -9.63
C LEU A 54 14.37 -11.70 -10.70
N GLY A 55 14.45 -10.37 -10.78
CA GLY A 55 15.41 -9.67 -11.64
C GLY A 55 16.85 -9.95 -11.24
N ASP A 56 17.18 -9.81 -9.96
CA ASP A 56 18.54 -10.01 -9.44
C ASP A 56 18.95 -11.48 -9.39
N SER A 57 18.04 -12.36 -8.97
CA SER A 57 18.35 -13.80 -8.82
C SER A 57 18.33 -14.58 -10.14
N HIS A 58 17.40 -14.26 -11.05
CA HIS A 58 17.11 -15.07 -12.24
C HIS A 58 17.10 -14.29 -13.56
N GLY A 59 17.35 -12.97 -13.53
CA GLY A 59 17.43 -12.13 -14.74
C GLY A 59 16.09 -11.86 -15.42
N TYR A 60 14.96 -11.97 -14.71
CA TYR A 60 13.65 -11.65 -15.28
C TYR A 60 13.47 -10.14 -15.53
N VAL A 61 12.78 -9.81 -16.62
CA VAL A 61 12.40 -8.44 -16.98
C VAL A 61 10.88 -8.32 -17.00
N LEU A 62 10.34 -7.21 -16.50
CA LEU A 62 8.91 -6.97 -16.50
C LEU A 62 8.34 -6.86 -17.92
N THR A 63 7.11 -7.34 -18.09
CA THR A 63 6.30 -7.17 -19.30
C THR A 63 4.88 -6.77 -18.90
N ASP A 64 4.23 -5.91 -19.70
CA ASP A 64 2.82 -5.54 -19.53
C ASP A 64 1.87 -6.51 -20.24
N ASN A 65 2.41 -7.43 -21.03
CA ASN A 65 1.63 -8.42 -21.77
C ASN A 65 1.78 -9.81 -21.15
N PRO A 66 0.71 -10.40 -20.58
CA PRO A 66 0.77 -11.73 -19.98
C PRO A 66 1.01 -12.85 -21.00
N ASN A 67 0.81 -12.61 -22.30
CA ASN A 67 1.08 -13.61 -23.34
C ASN A 67 2.58 -13.77 -23.63
N ASP A 68 3.39 -12.78 -23.29
CA ASP A 68 4.83 -12.79 -23.55
C ASP A 68 5.64 -13.27 -22.34
N ALA A 69 4.97 -13.57 -21.22
CA ALA A 69 5.63 -13.89 -19.96
C ALA A 69 5.98 -15.38 -19.85
N ASP A 70 7.10 -15.68 -19.21
CA ASP A 70 7.51 -17.02 -18.79
C ASP A 70 7.01 -17.32 -17.36
N ILE A 71 6.75 -16.27 -16.58
CA ILE A 71 6.18 -16.36 -15.24
C ILE A 71 5.05 -15.32 -15.06
N LEU A 72 3.91 -15.79 -14.56
CA LEU A 72 2.76 -14.97 -14.20
C LEU A 72 2.59 -14.98 -12.68
N LEU A 73 2.68 -13.82 -12.05
CA LEU A 73 2.44 -13.66 -10.61
C LEU A 73 1.18 -12.84 -10.37
N MET A 74 0.26 -13.37 -9.57
CA MET A 74 -0.89 -12.61 -9.10
C MET A 74 -0.65 -12.15 -7.66
N ASN A 75 -0.47 -10.85 -7.43
CA ASN A 75 -0.35 -10.32 -6.08
C ASN A 75 -1.72 -9.88 -5.57
N THR A 76 -2.28 -10.63 -4.62
CA THR A 76 -3.69 -10.56 -4.28
C THR A 76 -3.98 -9.79 -2.99
N CYS A 77 -5.18 -9.23 -2.90
CA CYS A 77 -5.65 -8.46 -1.75
C CYS A 77 -7.03 -8.92 -1.30
N SER A 78 -7.21 -9.11 0.01
CA SER A 78 -8.43 -9.70 0.59
C SER A 78 -9.49 -8.67 1.00
N ILE A 79 -9.16 -7.37 0.96
CA ILE A 79 -10.03 -6.30 1.49
C ILE A 79 -11.05 -5.75 0.49
N ARG A 80 -11.05 -6.21 -0.77
CA ARG A 80 -12.06 -5.82 -1.78
C ARG A 80 -13.21 -6.82 -1.86
N GLU A 81 -14.41 -6.35 -2.15
CA GLU A 81 -15.56 -7.25 -2.38
C GLU A 81 -15.24 -8.23 -3.53
N LYS A 82 -15.63 -9.50 -3.35
CA LYS A 82 -15.39 -10.60 -4.30
C LYS A 82 -13.92 -10.79 -4.67
N ALA A 83 -13.01 -10.51 -3.74
CA ALA A 83 -11.58 -10.66 -3.95
C ALA A 83 -11.22 -12.09 -4.36
N GLN A 84 -11.78 -13.09 -3.69
CA GLN A 84 -11.53 -14.50 -3.98
C GLN A 84 -11.99 -14.87 -5.40
N GLU A 85 -13.22 -14.49 -5.77
CA GLU A 85 -13.79 -14.78 -7.09
C GLU A 85 -12.99 -14.13 -8.21
N LYS A 86 -12.47 -12.90 -8.00
CA LYS A 86 -11.59 -12.22 -8.94
C LYS A 86 -10.29 -12.98 -9.17
N VAL A 87 -9.66 -13.51 -8.11
CA VAL A 87 -8.47 -14.34 -8.21
C VAL A 87 -8.75 -15.58 -9.05
N PHE A 88 -9.81 -16.34 -8.74
CA PHE A 88 -10.14 -17.56 -9.50
C PHE A 88 -10.56 -17.27 -10.94
N SER A 89 -11.22 -16.14 -11.20
CA SER A 89 -11.53 -15.68 -12.56
C SER A 89 -10.26 -15.35 -13.35
N GLY A 90 -9.31 -14.65 -12.73
CA GLY A 90 -7.99 -14.37 -13.31
C GLY A 90 -7.20 -15.64 -13.60
N LEU A 91 -7.12 -16.55 -12.64
CA LEU A 91 -6.48 -17.86 -12.80
C LEU A 91 -7.11 -18.69 -13.93
N GLY A 92 -8.43 -18.63 -14.08
CA GLY A 92 -9.12 -19.29 -15.20
C GLY A 92 -8.70 -18.74 -16.57
N ARG A 93 -8.31 -17.47 -16.67
CA ARG A 93 -7.74 -16.88 -17.89
C ARG A 93 -6.32 -17.39 -18.13
N TRP A 94 -5.46 -17.38 -17.11
CA TRP A 94 -4.07 -17.83 -17.21
C TRP A 94 -3.93 -19.33 -17.45
N ARG A 95 -4.89 -20.14 -16.99
CA ARG A 95 -4.96 -21.56 -17.34
C ARG A 95 -4.89 -21.78 -18.85
N LYS A 96 -5.61 -20.96 -19.64
CA LYS A 96 -5.61 -21.07 -21.11
C LYS A 96 -4.25 -20.73 -21.71
N LEU A 97 -3.46 -19.88 -21.06
CA LEU A 97 -2.10 -19.55 -21.48
C LEU A 97 -1.17 -20.72 -21.18
N LYS A 98 -1.27 -21.31 -19.99
CA LYS A 98 -0.48 -22.48 -19.60
C LYS A 98 -0.82 -23.74 -20.38
N GLU A 99 -2.07 -23.90 -20.82
CA GLU A 99 -2.45 -24.98 -21.76
C GLU A 99 -1.77 -24.83 -23.13
N LYS A 100 -1.38 -23.61 -23.54
CA LYS A 100 -0.63 -23.35 -24.78
C LYS A 100 0.89 -23.41 -24.58
N ASN A 101 1.37 -22.96 -23.43
CA ASN A 101 2.76 -23.02 -23.02
C ASN A 101 2.88 -23.78 -21.69
N PRO A 102 3.14 -25.11 -21.72
CA PRO A 102 3.27 -25.91 -20.51
C PRO A 102 4.39 -25.49 -19.56
N ASP A 103 5.41 -24.78 -20.08
CA ASP A 103 6.56 -24.29 -19.31
C ASP A 103 6.24 -22.98 -18.56
N LEU A 104 5.07 -22.39 -18.79
CA LEU A 104 4.61 -21.18 -18.11
C LEU A 104 4.38 -21.44 -16.62
N VAL A 105 5.09 -20.69 -15.78
CA VAL A 105 4.95 -20.74 -14.32
C VAL A 105 3.87 -19.77 -13.84
N ILE A 106 2.99 -20.21 -12.96
CA ILE A 106 1.93 -19.41 -12.35
C ILE A 106 2.10 -19.39 -10.82
N GLY A 107 2.31 -18.20 -10.27
CA GLY A 107 2.36 -17.95 -8.83
C GLY A 107 1.17 -17.10 -8.33
N VAL A 108 0.72 -17.36 -7.11
CA VAL A 108 -0.30 -16.54 -6.42
C VAL A 108 0.23 -16.10 -5.06
N GLY A 109 0.44 -14.80 -4.93
CA GLY A 109 0.94 -14.14 -3.73
C GLY A 109 -0.13 -13.32 -3.00
N GLY A 110 0.17 -12.83 -1.81
CA GLY A 110 -0.60 -11.79 -1.13
C GLY A 110 -1.69 -12.29 -0.18
N CYS A 111 -2.63 -11.41 0.18
CA CYS A 111 -3.53 -11.68 1.32
C CYS A 111 -4.60 -12.74 1.02
N VAL A 112 -5.10 -12.83 -0.21
CA VAL A 112 -6.04 -13.92 -0.60
C VAL A 112 -5.29 -15.25 -0.63
N ALA A 113 -4.03 -15.25 -1.06
CA ALA A 113 -3.17 -16.42 -1.02
C ALA A 113 -3.02 -16.96 0.41
N SER A 114 -2.76 -16.10 1.39
CA SER A 114 -2.74 -16.50 2.81
C SER A 114 -4.08 -17.00 3.34
N GLN A 115 -5.20 -16.39 2.91
CA GLN A 115 -6.53 -16.80 3.37
C GLN A 115 -6.96 -18.16 2.81
N GLU A 116 -6.73 -18.40 1.51
CA GLU A 116 -7.17 -19.61 0.84
C GLU A 116 -6.14 -20.75 0.96
N GLY A 117 -4.85 -20.43 1.01
CA GLY A 117 -3.74 -21.37 1.15
C GLY A 117 -3.86 -22.58 0.23
N ASP A 118 -3.91 -23.77 0.83
CA ASP A 118 -4.09 -25.05 0.13
C ASP A 118 -5.34 -25.13 -0.75
N ASN A 119 -6.38 -24.33 -0.48
CA ASN A 119 -7.60 -24.33 -1.27
C ASN A 119 -7.37 -23.82 -2.69
N ILE A 120 -6.40 -22.91 -2.90
CA ILE A 120 -5.99 -22.46 -4.23
C ILE A 120 -5.52 -23.65 -5.04
N GLN A 121 -4.64 -24.48 -4.49
CA GLN A 121 -4.15 -25.66 -5.21
C GLN A 121 -5.23 -26.72 -5.45
N LYS A 122 -6.24 -26.82 -4.58
CA LYS A 122 -7.39 -27.74 -4.79
C LYS A 122 -8.29 -27.27 -5.94
N ARG A 123 -8.58 -25.96 -6.02
CA ARG A 123 -9.50 -25.36 -7.00
C ARG A 123 -8.82 -25.01 -8.32
N ALA A 124 -7.53 -24.68 -8.28
CA ALA A 124 -6.69 -24.29 -9.40
C ALA A 124 -5.37 -25.09 -9.36
N PRO A 125 -5.40 -26.41 -9.68
CA PRO A 125 -4.24 -27.29 -9.59
C PRO A 125 -3.13 -26.99 -10.59
N TYR A 126 -3.34 -26.02 -11.48
CA TYR A 126 -2.36 -25.51 -12.45
C TYR A 126 -1.52 -24.34 -11.91
N VAL A 127 -1.78 -23.87 -10.69
CA VAL A 127 -0.94 -22.92 -9.95
C VAL A 127 0.26 -23.66 -9.36
N ASP A 128 1.46 -23.15 -9.63
CA ASP A 128 2.71 -23.80 -9.25
C ASP A 128 3.19 -23.39 -7.86
N MET A 129 2.97 -22.13 -7.50
CA MET A 129 3.47 -21.53 -6.26
C MET A 129 2.40 -20.68 -5.58
N VAL A 130 2.29 -20.79 -4.26
CA VAL A 130 1.41 -19.97 -3.43
C VAL A 130 2.21 -19.42 -2.26
N PHE A 131 2.23 -18.11 -2.07
CA PHE A 131 3.00 -17.49 -1.00
C PHE A 131 2.24 -16.34 -0.32
N GLY A 132 2.51 -16.13 0.96
CA GLY A 132 1.93 -15.04 1.75
C GLY A 132 2.67 -13.71 1.55
N PRO A 133 2.12 -12.60 2.06
CA PRO A 133 2.79 -11.30 2.00
C PRO A 133 4.14 -11.24 2.73
N GLN A 134 4.30 -12.03 3.79
CA GLN A 134 5.53 -12.06 4.60
C GLN A 134 6.60 -13.02 4.04
N THR A 135 6.23 -13.92 3.14
CA THR A 135 7.12 -14.98 2.63
C THR A 135 7.60 -14.74 1.20
N LEU A 136 7.28 -13.58 0.60
CA LEU A 136 7.63 -13.26 -0.79
C LEU A 136 9.15 -13.31 -1.06
N HIS A 137 9.99 -13.09 -0.04
CA HIS A 137 11.45 -13.17 -0.14
C HIS A 137 11.94 -14.58 -0.51
N ARG A 138 11.12 -15.62 -0.26
CA ARG A 138 11.40 -17.02 -0.60
C ARG A 138 11.02 -17.37 -2.04
N LEU A 139 10.40 -16.45 -2.78
CA LEU A 139 9.95 -16.67 -4.16
C LEU A 139 11.05 -17.20 -5.10
N PRO A 140 12.31 -16.68 -5.08
CA PRO A 140 13.39 -17.26 -5.87
C PRO A 140 13.64 -18.74 -5.55
N GLN A 141 13.69 -19.11 -4.27
CA GLN A 141 13.88 -20.50 -3.84
C GLN A 141 12.70 -21.39 -4.25
N MET A 142 11.48 -20.87 -4.20
CA MET A 142 10.30 -21.59 -4.68
C MET A 142 10.39 -21.85 -6.18
N LEU A 143 10.90 -20.90 -6.97
CA LEU A 143 11.11 -21.05 -8.41
C LEU A 143 12.19 -22.09 -8.72
N ASP A 144 13.32 -22.08 -8.01
CA ASP A 144 14.37 -23.11 -8.12
C ASP A 144 13.81 -24.51 -7.84
N GLN A 145 13.10 -24.65 -6.71
CA GLN A 145 12.46 -25.91 -6.34
C GLN A 145 11.39 -26.35 -7.34
N HIS A 146 10.68 -25.40 -7.98
CA HIS A 146 9.74 -25.72 -9.05
C HIS A 146 10.48 -26.36 -10.22
N ASN A 147 11.54 -25.71 -10.68
CA ASN A 147 12.35 -26.15 -11.83
C ASN A 147 12.97 -27.53 -11.59
N GLU A 148 13.50 -27.79 -10.39
CA GLU A 148 14.06 -29.11 -10.01
C GLU A 148 13.02 -30.25 -10.02
N GLN A 149 11.74 -29.91 -9.88
CA GLN A 149 10.66 -30.89 -9.79
C GLN A 149 9.90 -31.06 -11.11
N VAL A 150 10.22 -30.30 -12.16
CA VAL A 150 9.56 -30.40 -13.48
C VAL A 150 9.61 -31.84 -14.00
N GLU A 151 10.79 -32.47 -13.95
CA GLU A 151 11.05 -33.84 -14.42
C GLU A 151 10.58 -34.95 -13.46
N LYS A 152 10.18 -34.61 -12.23
CA LYS A 152 9.78 -35.61 -11.23
C LYS A 152 8.37 -36.16 -11.51
N PRO A 153 8.09 -37.44 -11.20
CA PRO A 153 6.74 -37.97 -11.26
C PRO A 153 5.77 -37.17 -10.36
N LYS A 154 4.51 -36.98 -10.79
CA LYS A 154 3.50 -36.20 -10.03
C LYS A 154 3.33 -36.64 -8.56
N LYS A 155 3.63 -37.90 -8.23
CA LYS A 155 3.52 -38.45 -6.87
C LYS A 155 4.67 -38.01 -5.94
N GLU A 156 5.78 -37.53 -6.51
CA GLU A 156 6.99 -37.12 -5.80
C GLU A 156 7.14 -35.59 -5.74
N LYS A 157 6.30 -34.85 -6.48
CA LYS A 157 6.28 -33.39 -6.43
C LYS A 157 5.70 -32.92 -5.09
N ILE A 158 6.41 -32.01 -4.43
CA ILE A 158 5.92 -31.31 -3.25
C ILE A 158 5.09 -30.10 -3.67
N LYS A 159 4.26 -29.62 -2.74
CA LYS A 159 3.44 -28.43 -2.94
C LYS A 159 4.23 -27.21 -2.46
N LEU A 160 4.45 -26.26 -3.36
CA LEU A 160 5.12 -25.00 -3.03
C LEU A 160 4.11 -23.99 -2.48
N VAL A 161 3.71 -24.20 -1.22
CA VAL A 161 2.85 -23.29 -0.46
C VAL A 161 3.60 -22.82 0.77
N ASP A 162 3.77 -21.51 0.90
CA ASP A 162 4.31 -20.89 2.12
C ASP A 162 3.54 -19.61 2.47
N ILE A 163 2.60 -19.74 3.40
CA ILE A 163 1.74 -18.64 3.87
C ILE A 163 1.98 -18.34 5.35
N SER A 164 3.17 -18.70 5.86
CA SER A 164 3.58 -18.50 7.24
C SER A 164 3.85 -17.02 7.56
N PHE A 165 3.97 -16.70 8.85
CA PHE A 165 4.27 -15.36 9.36
C PHE A 165 5.59 -15.37 10.15
N PRO A 166 6.76 -15.31 9.50
CA PRO A 166 8.04 -15.21 10.20
C PRO A 166 8.28 -13.80 10.76
N ASP A 167 8.91 -13.71 11.93
CA ASP A 167 9.13 -12.47 12.70
C ASP A 167 10.22 -11.54 12.09
N ILE A 168 10.09 -11.11 10.83
CA ILE A 168 11.00 -10.16 10.09
C ILE A 168 12.13 -10.84 9.27
N GLU A 169 12.02 -12.10 8.87
CA GLU A 169 12.98 -12.66 7.89
C GLU A 169 12.90 -11.96 6.53
N LYS A 170 11.78 -11.33 6.19
CA LYS A 170 11.57 -10.79 4.83
C LYS A 170 12.57 -9.72 4.43
N PHE A 171 12.75 -8.70 5.26
CA PHE A 171 13.47 -7.48 4.85
C PHE A 171 14.97 -7.68 4.74
N ASP A 172 15.54 -8.61 5.50
CA ASP A 172 16.97 -8.96 5.46
C ASP A 172 17.41 -9.61 4.14
N PHE A 173 16.46 -10.08 3.34
CA PHE A 173 16.70 -10.80 2.08
C PHE A 173 16.17 -10.06 0.86
N LEU A 174 15.57 -8.88 1.03
CA LEU A 174 15.16 -8.06 -0.10
C LEU A 174 16.39 -7.37 -0.71
N PRO A 175 16.51 -7.34 -2.05
CA PRO A 175 17.55 -6.57 -2.71
C PRO A 175 17.36 -5.06 -2.48
N GLU A 176 18.41 -4.29 -2.79
CA GLU A 176 18.28 -2.84 -2.83
C GLU A 176 17.17 -2.41 -3.77
N PRO A 177 16.31 -1.45 -3.38
CA PRO A 177 15.21 -1.00 -4.22
C PRO A 177 15.74 -0.38 -5.52
N ARG A 178 15.13 -0.78 -6.64
CA ARG A 178 15.21 -0.07 -7.91
C ARG A 178 14.09 0.98 -7.94
N VAL A 179 14.44 2.23 -8.24
CA VAL A 179 13.46 3.33 -8.25
C VAL A 179 13.27 3.83 -9.67
N GLU A 180 12.02 3.85 -10.11
CA GLU A 180 11.58 4.62 -11.26
C GLU A 180 10.81 5.86 -10.77
N GLY A 181 11.41 7.05 -10.93
CA GLY A 181 10.81 8.34 -10.55
C GLY A 181 11.28 8.89 -9.20
N PHE A 182 10.46 9.77 -8.60
CA PHE A 182 10.86 10.63 -7.47
C PHE A 182 10.07 10.38 -6.20
N LYS A 183 9.25 9.34 -6.19
CA LYS A 183 8.43 8.91 -5.05
C LYS A 183 8.75 7.46 -4.73
N ALA A 184 8.82 7.14 -3.45
CA ALA A 184 8.97 5.76 -3.03
C ALA A 184 8.07 5.40 -1.85
N PHE A 185 7.63 4.15 -1.85
CA PHE A 185 6.98 3.52 -0.70
C PHE A 185 8.01 2.78 0.14
N VAL A 186 8.01 3.02 1.44
CA VAL A 186 8.88 2.30 2.38
C VAL A 186 8.01 1.68 3.46
N SER A 187 7.93 0.35 3.47
CA SER A 187 7.21 -0.37 4.53
C SER A 187 8.03 -0.32 5.82
N ILE A 188 7.51 0.27 6.89
CA ILE A 188 8.23 0.38 8.18
C ILE A 188 7.80 -0.69 9.18
N MET A 189 6.71 -1.40 8.89
CA MET A 189 6.14 -2.42 9.77
C MET A 189 5.17 -3.31 8.99
N GLU A 190 4.92 -4.50 9.51
CA GLU A 190 3.93 -5.44 8.97
C GLU A 190 2.95 -5.89 10.05
N GLY A 191 1.77 -6.33 9.61
CA GLY A 191 0.76 -6.89 10.51
C GLY A 191 0.04 -5.84 11.36
N CYS A 192 -0.94 -6.29 12.14
CA CYS A 192 -1.72 -5.41 13.00
C CYS A 192 -2.33 -6.15 14.19
N SER A 193 -2.09 -5.65 15.40
CA SER A 193 -2.58 -6.26 16.65
C SER A 193 -3.84 -5.58 17.21
N LYS A 194 -4.58 -4.79 16.41
CA LYS A 194 -5.82 -4.11 16.87
C LYS A 194 -7.05 -5.01 16.87
N TYR A 195 -7.06 -6.10 16.09
CA TYR A 195 -8.15 -7.09 16.01
C TYR A 195 -9.56 -6.48 15.92
N CYS A 196 -9.74 -5.46 15.07
CA CYS A 196 -11.06 -4.91 14.78
C CYS A 196 -11.98 -6.01 14.21
N SER A 197 -13.25 -6.04 14.61
CA SER A 197 -14.14 -7.18 14.36
C SER A 197 -14.39 -7.46 12.88
N PHE A 198 -14.22 -6.48 12.00
CA PHE A 198 -14.38 -6.60 10.54
C PHE A 198 -13.07 -6.86 9.79
N CYS A 199 -11.91 -6.72 10.44
CA CYS A 199 -10.62 -6.64 9.78
C CYS A 199 -9.97 -8.02 9.65
N VAL A 200 -9.61 -8.41 8.43
CA VAL A 200 -8.95 -9.69 8.14
C VAL A 200 -7.43 -9.63 8.30
N VAL A 201 -6.86 -8.42 8.37
CA VAL A 201 -5.40 -8.18 8.38
C VAL A 201 -4.66 -9.06 9.39
N PRO A 202 -5.05 -9.14 10.69
CA PRO A 202 -4.31 -9.93 11.68
C PRO A 202 -4.18 -11.42 11.30
N TYR A 203 -5.14 -11.94 10.53
CA TYR A 203 -5.19 -13.34 10.10
C TYR A 203 -4.44 -13.58 8.77
N THR A 204 -4.16 -12.53 8.01
CA THR A 204 -3.51 -12.63 6.68
C THR A 204 -2.12 -11.99 6.62
N ARG A 205 -1.73 -11.23 7.65
CA ARG A 205 -0.45 -10.53 7.75
C ARG A 205 0.15 -10.61 9.17
N GLY A 206 -0.38 -11.45 10.06
CA GLY A 206 0.16 -11.65 11.40
C GLY A 206 -0.03 -10.47 12.37
N GLU A 207 0.61 -10.60 13.53
CA GLU A 207 0.68 -9.56 14.55
C GLU A 207 1.55 -8.38 14.09
N GLU A 208 1.39 -7.25 14.78
CA GLU A 208 2.15 -6.03 14.52
C GLU A 208 3.64 -6.22 14.84
N VAL A 209 4.48 -6.04 13.83
CA VAL A 209 5.93 -6.11 13.95
C VAL A 209 6.58 -4.92 13.25
N SER A 210 7.37 -4.14 13.98
CA SER A 210 8.09 -2.98 13.45
C SER A 210 9.46 -3.38 12.92
N ARG A 211 9.86 -2.80 11.79
CA ARG A 211 11.25 -2.93 11.31
C ARG A 211 12.20 -2.16 12.23
N PRO A 212 13.45 -2.63 12.40
CA PRO A 212 14.49 -1.85 13.08
C PRO A 212 14.66 -0.46 12.45
N LEU A 213 14.96 0.53 13.29
CA LEU A 213 15.11 1.93 12.86
C LEU A 213 16.21 2.06 11.81
N ASP A 214 17.37 1.45 12.07
CA ASP A 214 18.57 1.61 11.26
C ASP A 214 18.35 1.11 9.82
N ASP A 215 17.64 -0.01 9.65
CA ASP A 215 17.30 -0.55 8.32
C ASP A 215 16.37 0.36 7.54
N VAL A 216 15.39 0.97 8.23
CA VAL A 216 14.45 1.92 7.61
C VAL A 216 15.19 3.18 7.17
N LEU A 217 16.06 3.73 8.00
CA LEU A 217 16.85 4.91 7.66
C LEU A 217 17.85 4.62 6.52
N ALA A 218 18.51 3.46 6.54
CA ALA A 218 19.43 3.05 5.48
C ALA A 218 18.71 2.90 4.13
N GLU A 219 17.53 2.28 4.09
CA GLU A 219 16.73 2.19 2.87
C GLU A 219 16.33 3.57 2.35
N ILE A 220 15.84 4.47 3.23
CA ILE A 220 15.43 5.80 2.81
C ILE A 220 16.62 6.64 2.33
N ALA A 221 17.78 6.54 2.99
CA ALA A 221 19.00 7.21 2.56
C ALA A 221 19.42 6.74 1.15
N GLY A 222 19.45 5.43 0.90
CA GLY A 222 19.76 4.90 -0.43
C GLY A 222 18.74 5.29 -1.50
N LEU A 223 17.46 5.44 -1.14
CA LEU A 223 16.43 5.99 -2.03
C LEU A 223 16.67 7.48 -2.35
N ALA A 224 17.05 8.27 -1.34
CA ALA A 224 17.35 9.68 -1.51
C ALA A 224 18.55 9.90 -2.46
N GLU A 225 19.61 9.10 -2.31
CA GLU A 225 20.78 9.10 -3.22
C GLU A 225 20.42 8.76 -4.67
N LYS A 226 19.35 7.97 -4.87
CA LYS A 226 18.80 7.63 -6.19
C LYS A 226 17.83 8.69 -6.73
N GLY A 227 17.70 9.84 -6.04
CA GLY A 227 16.89 10.99 -6.47
C GLY A 227 15.45 10.99 -5.95
N VAL A 228 15.07 10.08 -5.04
CA VAL A 228 13.74 10.11 -4.42
C VAL A 228 13.58 11.37 -3.57
N ARG A 229 12.47 12.08 -3.76
CA ARG A 229 12.17 13.33 -3.06
C ARG A 229 10.99 13.23 -2.10
N GLU A 230 10.09 12.28 -2.33
CA GLU A 230 8.91 12.03 -1.50
C GLU A 230 8.90 10.58 -1.00
N ILE A 231 8.86 10.42 0.31
CA ILE A 231 8.75 9.11 0.96
C ILE A 231 7.34 8.94 1.52
N SER A 232 6.72 7.82 1.18
CA SER A 232 5.45 7.37 1.75
C SER A 232 5.69 6.17 2.65
N LEU A 233 5.67 6.38 3.96
CA LEU A 233 5.82 5.31 4.95
C LEU A 233 4.56 4.44 4.98
N LEU A 234 4.74 3.14 4.84
CA LEU A 234 3.67 2.14 4.78
C LEU A 234 3.70 1.20 5.98
N GLY A 235 2.53 0.70 6.33
CA GLY A 235 2.28 -0.28 7.38
C GLY A 235 0.77 -0.50 7.51
N GLN A 236 0.34 -1.46 8.33
CA GLN A 236 -1.10 -1.64 8.61
C GLN A 236 -1.58 -0.82 9.81
N ASN A 237 -0.66 -0.23 10.58
CA ASN A 237 -0.94 0.72 11.66
C ASN A 237 0.30 1.60 11.89
N VAL A 238 0.65 2.44 10.90
CA VAL A 238 1.95 3.14 10.82
C VAL A 238 2.33 3.94 12.08
N ASN A 239 1.35 4.59 12.71
CA ASN A 239 1.60 5.37 13.93
C ASN A 239 1.75 4.51 15.20
N GLY A 240 1.54 3.19 15.09
CA GLY A 240 1.94 2.20 16.09
C GLY A 240 3.42 1.81 16.03
N TYR A 241 4.20 2.32 15.08
CA TYR A 241 5.61 1.95 14.91
C TYR A 241 6.43 2.11 16.21
N ARG A 242 7.18 1.05 16.55
CA ARG A 242 8.10 0.93 17.68
C ARG A 242 9.31 0.13 17.22
N GLY A 243 10.19 0.76 16.44
CA GLY A 243 11.39 0.11 15.91
C GLY A 243 12.51 0.05 16.93
N GLU A 244 13.19 -1.10 17.03
CA GLU A 244 14.42 -1.21 17.81
C GLU A 244 15.53 -0.35 17.20
N THR A 245 16.33 0.28 18.04
CA THR A 245 17.53 1.01 17.61
C THR A 245 18.78 0.14 17.86
N PHE A 246 19.87 0.43 17.16
CA PHE A 246 21.16 -0.25 17.38
C PHE A 246 21.63 -0.27 18.84
N GLU A 247 21.29 0.76 19.64
CA GLU A 247 21.63 0.84 21.06
C GLU A 247 20.66 0.08 21.98
N GLY A 248 19.68 -0.64 21.42
CA GLY A 248 18.66 -1.39 22.16
C GLY A 248 17.52 -0.52 22.71
N GLY A 249 17.37 0.71 22.21
CA GLY A 249 16.24 1.59 22.49
C GLY A 249 15.06 1.32 21.57
N ILE A 250 13.96 2.05 21.78
CA ILE A 250 12.79 2.01 20.91
C ILE A 250 12.57 3.39 20.31
N CYS A 251 12.57 3.46 18.98
CA CYS A 251 12.16 4.63 18.22
C CYS A 251 10.65 4.57 17.95
N THR A 252 9.95 5.61 18.37
CA THR A 252 8.53 5.80 18.08
C THR A 252 8.30 6.38 16.70
N PHE A 253 7.06 6.32 16.19
CA PHE A 253 6.72 6.89 14.89
C PHE A 253 7.03 8.39 14.75
N PRO A 254 6.70 9.28 15.73
CA PRO A 254 7.08 10.69 15.64
C PRO A 254 8.60 10.91 15.57
N GLU A 255 9.38 10.13 16.32
CA GLU A 255 10.86 10.19 16.27
C GLU A 255 11.39 9.75 14.90
N LEU A 256 10.84 8.67 14.33
CA LEU A 256 11.18 8.22 12.98
C LEU A 256 10.91 9.33 11.95
N LEU A 257 9.74 9.99 12.01
CA LEU A 257 9.43 11.10 11.08
C LEU A 257 10.45 12.24 11.17
N ARG A 258 10.90 12.58 12.39
CA ARG A 258 11.92 13.62 12.60
C ARG A 258 13.26 13.19 12.01
N LEU A 259 13.68 11.94 12.24
CA LEU A 259 14.93 11.41 11.69
C LEU A 259 14.90 11.35 10.15
N VAL A 260 13.80 10.89 9.57
CA VAL A 260 13.64 10.84 8.11
C VAL A 260 13.64 12.23 7.49
N ALA A 261 13.04 13.23 8.17
CA ALA A 261 13.03 14.61 7.69
C ALA A 261 14.44 15.24 7.63
N GLU A 262 15.40 14.75 8.43
CA GLU A 262 16.79 15.21 8.40
C GLU A 262 17.61 14.59 7.25
N ILE A 263 17.09 13.58 6.54
CA ILE A 263 17.79 12.95 5.42
C ILE A 263 17.85 13.95 4.25
N PRO A 264 19.06 14.33 3.79
CA PRO A 264 19.21 15.25 2.65
C PRO A 264 18.49 14.74 1.40
N GLY A 265 17.90 15.67 0.64
CA GLY A 265 17.12 15.35 -0.56
C GLY A 265 15.64 15.04 -0.29
N ILE A 266 15.28 14.52 0.88
CA ILE A 266 13.87 14.25 1.21
C ILE A 266 13.13 15.57 1.45
N GLY A 267 12.30 15.95 0.48
CA GLY A 267 11.53 17.19 0.52
C GLY A 267 10.10 17.01 0.99
N ARG A 268 9.59 15.77 1.06
CA ARG A 268 8.21 15.49 1.46
C ARG A 268 8.04 14.12 2.12
N LEU A 269 7.19 14.08 3.14
CA LEU A 269 6.82 12.89 3.88
C LEU A 269 5.32 12.67 3.88
N ARG A 270 4.92 11.44 3.60
CA ARG A 270 3.56 10.93 3.73
C ARG A 270 3.56 9.63 4.51
N TYR A 271 2.39 9.31 5.05
CA TYR A 271 2.11 7.99 5.54
C TYR A 271 0.62 7.71 5.37
N THR A 272 0.25 6.43 5.39
CA THR A 272 -1.15 6.01 5.35
C THR A 272 -1.38 4.80 6.25
N THR A 273 -2.64 4.54 6.59
CA THR A 273 -3.08 3.47 7.50
C THR A 273 -2.68 3.73 8.96
N SER A 274 -3.28 4.77 9.54
CA SER A 274 -3.08 5.15 10.95
C SER A 274 -4.28 4.77 11.82
N HIS A 275 -4.06 4.62 13.12
CA HIS A 275 -5.13 4.34 14.10
C HIS A 275 -5.33 5.54 15.04
N PRO A 276 -6.57 6.00 15.31
CA PRO A 276 -6.85 7.14 16.18
C PRO A 276 -6.22 7.03 17.58
N LEU A 277 -6.22 5.83 18.15
CA LEU A 277 -5.59 5.58 19.47
C LEU A 277 -4.08 5.84 19.51
N GLU A 278 -3.37 5.63 18.39
CA GLU A 278 -1.92 5.81 18.29
C GLU A 278 -1.55 7.23 17.80
N PHE A 279 -2.54 8.12 17.66
CA PHE A 279 -2.30 9.48 17.18
C PHE A 279 -1.97 10.39 18.36
N SER A 280 -0.69 10.45 18.73
CA SER A 280 -0.19 11.16 19.91
C SER A 280 -0.08 12.67 19.71
N ASP A 281 0.05 13.41 20.81
CA ASP A 281 0.32 14.86 20.75
C ASP A 281 1.69 15.15 20.11
N ASP A 282 2.68 14.26 20.25
CA ASP A 282 3.99 14.37 19.59
C ASP A 282 3.88 14.24 18.07
N LEU A 283 3.02 13.35 17.57
CA LEU A 283 2.72 13.25 16.14
C LEU A 283 2.05 14.53 15.63
N ILE A 284 1.17 15.14 16.43
CA ILE A 284 0.59 16.46 16.12
C ILE A 284 1.69 17.52 16.05
N GLN A 285 2.68 17.50 16.95
CA GLN A 285 3.82 18.43 16.87
C GLN A 285 4.66 18.21 15.60
N CYS A 286 4.80 16.98 15.10
CA CYS A 286 5.50 16.75 13.83
C CYS A 286 4.84 17.50 12.65
N TYR A 287 3.50 17.58 12.59
CA TYR A 287 2.81 18.39 11.58
C TYR A 287 3.03 19.90 11.71
N ARG A 288 3.37 20.38 12.91
CA ARG A 288 3.73 21.78 13.16
C ARG A 288 5.19 22.05 12.77
N ASP A 289 6.08 21.14 13.17
CA ASP A 289 7.52 21.38 13.21
C ASP A 289 8.23 20.98 11.92
N LEU A 290 7.71 19.99 11.18
CA LEU A 290 8.39 19.41 10.02
C LEU A 290 7.82 19.98 8.71
N PRO A 291 8.57 20.79 7.95
CA PRO A 291 8.11 21.31 6.65
C PRO A 291 7.81 20.22 5.61
N GLN A 292 8.48 19.06 5.72
CA GLN A 292 8.31 17.92 4.83
C GLN A 292 6.95 17.24 5.03
N MET A 293 6.32 17.39 6.20
CA MET A 293 5.02 16.80 6.48
C MET A 293 3.93 17.49 5.67
N VAL A 294 3.24 16.71 4.82
CA VAL A 294 2.17 17.23 3.97
C VAL A 294 0.96 17.71 4.79
N SER A 295 0.24 18.71 4.29
CA SER A 295 -1.09 19.12 4.79
C SER A 295 -2.20 18.12 4.42
N HIS A 296 -1.94 16.83 4.58
CA HIS A 296 -2.91 15.76 4.37
C HIS A 296 -2.76 14.67 5.44
N LEU A 297 -3.89 14.25 6.02
CA LEU A 297 -3.96 13.14 6.96
C LEU A 297 -5.05 12.16 6.56
N HIS A 298 -4.66 10.91 6.36
CA HIS A 298 -5.58 9.78 6.30
C HIS A 298 -5.69 9.10 7.67
N LEU A 299 -6.81 9.28 8.36
CA LEU A 299 -7.06 8.73 9.70
C LEU A 299 -8.42 8.00 9.76
N PRO A 300 -8.45 6.68 9.46
CA PRO A 300 -9.66 5.88 9.46
C PRO A 300 -10.42 5.87 10.80
N VAL A 301 -11.63 6.40 10.82
CA VAL A 301 -12.58 6.29 11.95
C VAL A 301 -13.51 5.08 11.83
N GLN A 302 -13.84 4.68 10.59
CA GLN A 302 -14.78 3.61 10.21
C GLN A 302 -16.27 3.93 10.39
N SER A 303 -16.68 4.60 11.46
CA SER A 303 -18.06 5.04 11.69
C SER A 303 -18.08 6.32 12.54
N GLY A 304 -19.15 7.12 12.43
CA GLY A 304 -19.40 8.26 13.32
C GLY A 304 -20.30 7.94 14.52
N SER A 305 -20.64 6.66 14.74
CA SER A 305 -21.49 6.22 15.86
C SER A 305 -20.69 5.43 16.89
N ASN A 306 -20.75 5.81 18.17
CA ASN A 306 -20.03 5.12 19.24
C ASN A 306 -20.47 3.66 19.41
N ASP A 307 -21.76 3.35 19.23
CA ASP A 307 -22.28 1.97 19.32
C ASP A 307 -21.69 1.09 18.21
N VAL A 308 -21.66 1.61 16.99
CA VAL A 308 -21.07 0.92 15.84
C VAL A 308 -19.55 0.76 16.03
N LEU A 309 -18.85 1.80 16.50
CA LEU A 309 -17.42 1.72 16.81
C LEU A 309 -17.10 0.67 17.88
N GLN A 310 -17.95 0.54 18.90
CA GLN A 310 -17.84 -0.49 19.92
C GLN A 310 -18.02 -1.88 19.32
N ALA A 311 -19.04 -2.09 18.48
CA ALA A 311 -19.28 -3.36 17.79
C ALA A 311 -18.15 -3.71 16.80
N MET A 312 -17.53 -2.69 16.21
CA MET A 312 -16.32 -2.78 15.38
C MET A 312 -15.04 -3.09 16.18
N LYS A 313 -15.08 -3.03 17.53
CA LYS A 313 -13.93 -3.12 18.43
C LYS A 313 -12.84 -2.09 18.13
N ARG A 314 -13.23 -0.83 17.90
CA ARG A 314 -12.28 0.27 17.63
C ARG A 314 -11.58 0.80 18.88
N ASN A 315 -12.13 0.52 20.07
CA ASN A 315 -11.58 0.89 21.37
C ASN A 315 -11.33 2.40 21.56
N HIS A 316 -12.04 3.26 20.80
CA HIS A 316 -12.09 4.71 20.98
C HIS A 316 -13.51 5.21 20.74
N THR A 317 -13.82 6.40 21.24
CA THR A 317 -15.08 7.10 20.95
C THR A 317 -14.86 8.18 19.89
N ILE A 318 -15.95 8.77 19.42
CA ILE A 318 -15.94 9.92 18.51
C ILE A 318 -15.33 11.15 19.14
N ASP A 319 -15.60 11.44 20.42
CA ASP A 319 -15.03 12.61 21.10
C ASP A 319 -13.50 12.59 21.11
N VAL A 320 -12.89 11.42 21.30
CA VAL A 320 -11.43 11.23 21.23
C VAL A 320 -10.91 11.55 19.84
N TYR A 321 -11.64 11.18 18.79
CA TYR A 321 -11.27 11.49 17.41
C TYR A 321 -11.38 13.00 17.14
N ILE A 322 -12.50 13.62 17.54
CA ILE A 322 -12.74 15.05 17.35
C ILE A 322 -11.67 15.89 18.07
N ASP A 323 -11.32 15.56 19.31
CA ASP A 323 -10.26 16.26 20.06
C ASP A 323 -8.92 16.23 19.32
N LYS A 324 -8.53 15.07 18.77
CA LYS A 324 -7.28 14.91 18.01
C LYS A 324 -7.28 15.77 16.75
N ILE A 325 -8.37 15.75 15.99
CA ILE A 325 -8.51 16.57 14.78
C ILE A 325 -8.53 18.07 15.12
N ALA A 326 -9.19 18.48 16.20
CA ALA A 326 -9.21 19.86 16.65
C ALA A 326 -7.81 20.36 17.02
N LYS A 327 -7.04 19.56 17.77
CA LYS A 327 -5.63 19.86 18.09
C LYS A 327 -4.75 19.94 16.85
N LEU A 328 -4.93 19.02 15.89
CA LEU A 328 -4.20 19.02 14.64
C LEU A 328 -4.49 20.28 13.81
N ARG A 329 -5.77 20.63 13.62
CA ARG A 329 -6.18 21.83 12.89
C ARG A 329 -5.69 23.12 13.53
N LYS A 330 -5.51 23.14 14.86
CA LYS A 330 -4.93 24.28 15.56
C LYS A 330 -3.47 24.55 15.16
N VAL A 331 -2.68 23.49 14.93
CA VAL A 331 -1.27 23.63 14.51
C VAL A 331 -1.09 23.66 13.00
N ARG A 332 -2.05 23.11 12.24
CA ARG A 332 -2.06 23.05 10.77
C ARG A 332 -3.47 23.35 10.22
N PRO A 333 -3.87 24.63 10.10
CA PRO A 333 -5.23 25.01 9.72
C PRO A 333 -5.65 24.60 8.30
N ASP A 334 -4.69 24.43 7.39
CA ASP A 334 -4.86 24.02 6.00
C ASP A 334 -4.92 22.48 5.82
N MET A 335 -5.11 21.72 6.91
CA MET A 335 -5.12 20.26 6.87
C MET A 335 -6.29 19.67 6.08
N HIS A 336 -5.97 18.85 5.07
CA HIS A 336 -6.92 18.02 4.36
C HIS A 336 -7.08 16.66 5.04
N LEU A 337 -8.31 16.26 5.34
CA LEU A 337 -8.61 15.02 6.04
C LEU A 337 -9.20 13.99 5.11
N SER A 338 -8.74 12.75 5.23
CA SER A 338 -9.42 11.60 4.66
C SER A 338 -9.60 10.48 5.69
N SER A 339 -10.59 9.63 5.47
CA SER A 339 -10.92 8.52 6.37
C SER A 339 -11.58 7.38 5.61
N ASP A 340 -11.66 6.23 6.25
CA ASP A 340 -12.48 5.11 5.80
C ASP A 340 -13.84 5.13 6.51
N PHE A 341 -14.90 4.75 5.79
CA PHE A 341 -16.24 4.56 6.34
C PHE A 341 -16.84 3.22 5.87
N ILE A 342 -17.28 2.42 6.83
CA ILE A 342 -17.96 1.14 6.58
C ILE A 342 -19.45 1.35 6.85
N ILE A 343 -20.24 1.38 5.78
CA ILE A 343 -21.68 1.64 5.82
C ILE A 343 -22.47 0.33 5.87
N GLY A 344 -23.49 0.27 6.72
CA GLY A 344 -24.33 -0.91 6.88
C GLY A 344 -23.60 -2.04 7.60
N PHE A 345 -22.78 -1.72 8.60
CA PHE A 345 -22.21 -2.70 9.51
C PHE A 345 -23.34 -3.49 10.21
N PRO A 346 -23.15 -4.79 10.56
CA PRO A 346 -24.21 -5.56 11.19
C PRO A 346 -24.71 -4.91 12.49
N GLY A 347 -26.02 -4.60 12.52
CA GLY A 347 -26.66 -3.89 13.64
C GLY A 347 -26.75 -2.37 13.49
N GLU A 348 -26.24 -1.77 12.39
CA GLU A 348 -26.33 -0.32 12.14
C GLU A 348 -27.79 0.13 11.90
N THR A 349 -28.30 0.94 12.84
CA THR A 349 -29.64 1.55 12.78
C THR A 349 -29.69 2.83 11.93
N ASP A 350 -30.88 3.38 11.70
CA ASP A 350 -31.02 4.68 11.02
C ASP A 350 -30.41 5.82 11.83
N GLU A 351 -30.53 5.75 13.16
CA GLU A 351 -29.93 6.70 14.09
C GLU A 351 -28.40 6.66 14.02
N HIS A 352 -27.79 5.46 14.04
CA HIS A 352 -26.34 5.31 13.91
C HIS A 352 -25.80 5.82 12.57
N PHE A 353 -26.56 5.63 11.50
CA PHE A 353 -26.22 6.18 10.20
C PHE A 353 -26.32 7.71 10.20
N ALA A 354 -27.38 8.28 10.79
CA ALA A 354 -27.54 9.73 10.90
C ALA A 354 -26.39 10.38 11.69
N GLU A 355 -25.96 9.76 12.80
CA GLU A 355 -24.76 10.17 13.55
C GLU A 355 -23.52 10.16 12.66
N THR A 356 -23.32 9.09 11.89
CA THR A 356 -22.19 8.98 10.96
C THR A 356 -22.21 10.07 9.89
N LEU A 357 -23.37 10.33 9.30
CA LEU A 357 -23.51 11.36 8.28
C LEU A 357 -23.28 12.77 8.85
N GLN A 358 -23.76 13.03 10.06
CA GLN A 358 -23.55 14.31 10.74
C GLN A 358 -22.07 14.50 11.08
N PHE A 359 -21.42 13.49 11.63
CA PHE A 359 -19.98 13.50 11.92
C PHE A 359 -19.14 13.82 10.68
N ILE A 360 -19.49 13.23 9.53
CA ILE A 360 -18.80 13.50 8.25
C ILE A 360 -18.94 14.97 7.84
N LYS A 361 -20.14 15.54 7.99
CA LYS A 361 -20.40 16.96 7.70
C LYS A 361 -19.62 17.87 8.64
N ASP A 362 -19.61 17.56 9.93
CA ASP A 362 -18.98 18.40 10.97
C ASP A 362 -17.46 18.46 10.82
N LEU A 363 -16.83 17.33 10.47
CA LEU A 363 -15.40 17.29 10.26
C LEU A 363 -14.98 17.67 8.83
N ASP A 364 -15.91 17.81 7.90
CA ASP A 364 -15.65 18.28 6.54
C ASP A 364 -14.50 17.50 5.88
N PHE A 365 -14.69 16.18 5.72
CA PHE A 365 -13.67 15.32 5.10
C PHE A 365 -13.49 15.63 3.62
N ASP A 366 -12.24 15.75 3.21
CA ASP A 366 -11.85 16.03 1.84
C ASP A 366 -12.01 14.81 0.94
N HIS A 367 -11.62 13.63 1.41
CA HIS A 367 -11.79 12.39 0.67
C HIS A 367 -12.16 11.25 1.61
N SER A 368 -12.70 10.18 1.06
CA SER A 368 -12.85 8.95 1.83
C SER A 368 -12.77 7.71 0.98
N TYR A 369 -12.41 6.61 1.63
CA TYR A 369 -12.72 5.28 1.15
C TYR A 369 -13.96 4.78 1.87
N SER A 370 -15.12 4.98 1.24
CA SER A 370 -16.42 4.57 1.79
C SER A 370 -16.93 3.34 1.06
N PHE A 371 -17.34 2.31 1.81
CA PHE A 371 -17.84 1.05 1.25
C PHE A 371 -19.01 0.50 2.06
N VAL A 372 -19.88 -0.28 1.40
CA VAL A 372 -20.82 -1.14 2.12
C VAL A 372 -20.03 -2.23 2.83
N TYR A 373 -20.42 -2.56 4.07
CA TYR A 373 -19.85 -3.65 4.83
C TYR A 373 -19.88 -4.95 4.01
N SER A 374 -18.71 -5.57 3.89
CA SER A 374 -18.53 -6.85 3.20
C SER A 374 -18.01 -7.86 4.19
N LYS A 375 -18.76 -8.96 4.38
CA LYS A 375 -18.38 -10.05 5.27
C LYS A 375 -17.03 -10.63 4.83
N ARG A 376 -16.10 -10.73 5.78
CA ARG A 376 -14.79 -11.35 5.56
C ARG A 376 -14.74 -12.68 6.31
N PRO A 377 -14.64 -13.82 5.61
CA PRO A 377 -14.58 -15.13 6.27
C PRO A 377 -13.47 -15.17 7.33
N GLY A 378 -13.82 -15.62 8.53
CA GLY A 378 -12.90 -15.74 9.68
C GLY A 378 -12.83 -14.49 10.57
N THR A 379 -13.52 -13.41 10.24
CA THR A 379 -13.58 -12.21 11.09
C THR A 379 -14.78 -12.28 12.04
N PRO A 380 -14.68 -11.77 13.29
CA PRO A 380 -15.81 -11.82 14.23
C PRO A 380 -17.11 -11.20 13.69
N ALA A 381 -17.02 -10.16 12.86
CA ALA A 381 -18.19 -9.51 12.28
C ALA A 381 -18.86 -10.33 11.18
N SER A 382 -18.22 -11.34 10.58
CA SER A 382 -18.85 -12.16 9.54
C SER A 382 -20.03 -12.97 10.06
N ASP A 383 -19.94 -13.35 11.34
CA ASP A 383 -20.91 -14.20 12.03
C ASP A 383 -22.06 -13.41 12.66
N LEU A 384 -21.96 -12.08 12.65
CA LEU A 384 -23.03 -11.22 13.15
C LEU A 384 -24.26 -11.30 12.24
N PRO A 385 -25.47 -11.38 12.83
CA PRO A 385 -26.71 -11.32 12.07
C PRO A 385 -26.87 -9.91 11.49
N ASP A 386 -27.36 -9.86 10.26
CA ASP A 386 -27.54 -8.62 9.54
C ASP A 386 -28.85 -8.68 8.76
N SER A 387 -29.83 -7.94 9.25
CA SER A 387 -31.17 -7.85 8.67
C SER A 387 -31.33 -6.63 7.76
N THR A 388 -30.31 -5.79 7.61
CA THR A 388 -30.40 -4.55 6.85
C THR A 388 -30.45 -4.88 5.35
N PRO A 389 -31.50 -4.47 4.62
CA PRO A 389 -31.57 -4.71 3.18
C PRO A 389 -30.40 -4.07 2.44
N GLU A 390 -29.84 -4.78 1.47
CA GLU A 390 -28.70 -4.31 0.67
C GLU A 390 -28.97 -2.95 -0.01
N GLN A 391 -30.21 -2.70 -0.42
CA GLN A 391 -30.59 -1.43 -1.02
C GLN A 391 -30.43 -0.26 -0.05
N VAL A 392 -30.83 -0.43 1.23
CA VAL A 392 -30.69 0.61 2.27
C VAL A 392 -29.21 0.96 2.46
N LYS A 393 -28.31 -0.04 2.47
CA LYS A 393 -26.88 0.20 2.60
C LYS A 393 -26.30 0.99 1.42
N LYS A 394 -26.76 0.69 0.20
CA LYS A 394 -26.36 1.41 -1.01
C LYS A 394 -26.87 2.85 -1.01
N ASP A 395 -28.11 3.07 -0.58
CA ASP A 395 -28.70 4.41 -0.48
C ASP A 395 -27.96 5.25 0.57
N ARG A 396 -27.60 4.65 1.71
CA ARG A 396 -26.77 5.27 2.75
C ARG A 396 -25.37 5.60 2.24
N LEU A 397 -24.72 4.68 1.53
CA LEU A 397 -23.41 4.90 0.94
C LEU A 397 -23.44 6.05 -0.08
N ALA A 398 -24.47 6.13 -0.92
CA ALA A 398 -24.64 7.20 -1.89
C ALA A 398 -24.73 8.58 -1.21
N GLN A 399 -25.49 8.70 -0.12
CA GLN A 399 -25.57 9.94 0.67
C GLN A 399 -24.22 10.36 1.26
N VAL A 400 -23.46 9.40 1.81
CA VAL A 400 -22.11 9.67 2.32
C VAL A 400 -21.18 10.15 1.20
N GLN A 401 -21.19 9.48 0.06
CA GLN A 401 -20.37 9.84 -1.09
C GLN A 401 -20.74 11.22 -1.66
N GLU A 402 -22.03 11.58 -1.65
CA GLU A 402 -22.49 12.91 -2.09
C GLU A 402 -21.93 14.03 -1.19
N VAL A 403 -22.03 13.89 0.13
CA VAL A 403 -21.51 14.86 1.09
C VAL A 403 -20.00 15.04 0.93
N ILE A 404 -19.26 13.93 0.86
CA ILE A 404 -17.80 13.97 0.75
C ILE A 404 -17.38 14.54 -0.60
N LYS A 405 -18.03 14.13 -1.70
CA LYS A 405 -17.76 14.69 -3.03
C LYS A 405 -17.98 16.20 -3.05
N LYS A 406 -19.05 16.69 -2.42
CA LYS A 406 -19.29 18.13 -2.31
C LYS A 406 -18.16 18.82 -1.56
N SER A 407 -17.74 18.27 -0.42
CA SER A 407 -16.61 18.79 0.35
C SER A 407 -15.30 18.80 -0.44
N SER A 408 -15.00 17.73 -1.19
CA SER A 408 -13.86 17.65 -2.10
C SER A 408 -13.90 18.77 -3.14
N ILE A 409 -15.07 19.02 -3.75
CA ILE A 409 -15.26 20.06 -4.77
C ILE A 409 -14.99 21.43 -4.14
N ASP A 410 -15.66 21.73 -3.03
CA ASP A 410 -15.56 23.03 -2.36
C ASP A 410 -14.10 23.31 -1.94
N LYS A 411 -13.34 22.28 -1.51
CA LYS A 411 -11.91 22.41 -1.18
C LYS A 411 -11.00 22.58 -2.40
N THR A 412 -11.24 21.84 -3.48
CA THR A 412 -10.47 22.00 -4.71
C THR A 412 -10.75 23.35 -5.36
N ASP A 413 -11.99 23.81 -5.37
CA ASP A 413 -12.37 25.15 -5.84
C ASP A 413 -11.70 26.25 -5.02
N ALA A 414 -11.57 26.04 -3.71
CA ALA A 414 -10.84 26.94 -2.82
C ALA A 414 -9.32 26.96 -3.04
N MET A 415 -8.76 26.14 -3.94
CA MET A 415 -7.36 26.24 -4.36
C MET A 415 -7.14 27.36 -5.37
N LEU A 416 -8.19 27.85 -6.06
CA LEU A 416 -8.05 28.90 -7.06
C LEU A 416 -7.43 30.17 -6.46
N GLY A 417 -6.36 30.67 -7.09
CA GLY A 417 -5.56 31.82 -6.64
C GLY A 417 -4.63 31.53 -5.45
N LYS A 418 -4.53 30.28 -4.99
CA LYS A 418 -3.56 29.88 -3.97
C LYS A 418 -2.28 29.37 -4.60
N ILE A 419 -1.21 29.47 -3.82
CA ILE A 419 0.10 28.92 -4.16
C ILE A 419 0.20 27.55 -3.53
N GLU A 420 0.50 26.54 -4.33
CA GLU A 420 0.65 25.16 -3.92
C GLU A 420 2.07 24.69 -4.22
N ARG A 421 2.66 23.96 -3.26
CA ARG A 421 3.96 23.30 -3.44
C ARG A 421 3.76 21.95 -4.11
N VAL A 422 4.36 21.77 -5.28
CA VAL A 422 4.13 20.64 -6.18
C VAL A 422 5.43 19.88 -6.42
N LEU A 423 5.43 18.56 -6.23
CA LEU A 423 6.52 17.70 -6.72
C LEU A 423 6.25 17.40 -8.19
N ILE A 424 7.16 17.82 -9.08
CA ILE A 424 7.07 17.58 -10.52
C ILE A 424 7.47 16.13 -10.80
N GLU A 425 6.57 15.35 -11.39
CA GLU A 425 6.76 13.90 -11.54
C GLU A 425 7.09 13.49 -12.96
N LYS A 426 6.42 14.10 -13.94
CA LYS A 426 6.61 13.73 -15.34
C LYS A 426 6.15 14.82 -16.30
N VAL A 427 6.56 14.67 -17.55
CA VAL A 427 5.96 15.35 -18.69
C VAL A 427 4.60 14.72 -19.00
N SER A 428 3.64 15.53 -19.44
CA SER A 428 2.31 15.06 -19.82
C SER A 428 2.38 14.20 -21.09
N ASP A 429 1.67 13.07 -21.08
CA ASP A 429 1.59 12.16 -22.23
C ASP A 429 0.90 12.80 -23.45
N LYS A 430 0.19 13.92 -23.24
CA LYS A 430 -0.60 14.63 -24.28
C LYS A 430 0.13 15.83 -24.89
N ASP A 431 0.97 16.50 -24.13
CA ASP A 431 1.69 17.71 -24.55
C ASP A 431 3.08 17.76 -23.90
N PRO A 432 4.17 17.72 -24.68
CA PRO A 432 5.52 17.70 -24.14
C PRO A 432 5.93 18.99 -23.42
N ASN A 433 5.19 20.09 -23.57
CA ASN A 433 5.45 21.35 -22.87
C ASN A 433 4.72 21.46 -21.53
N VAL A 434 3.86 20.49 -21.21
CA VAL A 434 3.08 20.48 -19.98
C VAL A 434 3.70 19.48 -19.02
N LEU A 435 4.02 19.95 -17.82
CA LEU A 435 4.46 19.11 -16.72
C LEU A 435 3.27 18.71 -15.85
N MET A 436 3.39 17.59 -15.16
CA MET A 436 2.44 17.09 -14.19
C MET A 436 3.15 16.77 -12.89
N GLY A 437 2.56 17.20 -11.78
CA GLY A 437 3.04 16.91 -10.45
C GLY A 437 1.90 16.79 -9.43
N THR A 438 2.25 16.47 -8.19
CA THR A 438 1.29 16.32 -7.10
C THR A 438 1.56 17.33 -5.98
N ALA A 439 0.50 18.01 -5.54
CA ALA A 439 0.51 18.91 -4.39
C ALA A 439 0.44 18.15 -3.04
N ASP A 440 0.67 18.86 -1.94
CA ASP A 440 0.65 18.25 -0.60
C ASP A 440 -0.70 17.62 -0.26
N ASN A 441 -1.79 18.25 -0.69
CA ASN A 441 -3.16 17.77 -0.53
C ASN A 441 -3.60 16.73 -1.57
N THR A 442 -2.65 16.12 -2.30
CA THR A 442 -2.84 15.03 -3.28
C THR A 442 -3.48 15.39 -4.62
N ARG A 443 -3.84 16.67 -4.87
CA ARG A 443 -4.32 17.07 -6.20
C ARG A 443 -3.20 16.99 -7.21
N LEU A 444 -3.55 16.59 -8.43
CA LEU A 444 -2.69 16.70 -9.59
C LEU A 444 -2.69 18.16 -10.06
N VAL A 445 -1.49 18.68 -10.35
CA VAL A 445 -1.29 20.02 -10.87
C VAL A 445 -0.57 19.88 -12.20
N THR A 446 -1.15 20.47 -13.25
CA THR A 446 -0.46 20.60 -14.54
C THR A 446 -0.16 22.05 -14.85
N PHE A 447 0.99 22.30 -15.45
CA PHE A 447 1.41 23.66 -15.81
C PHE A 447 2.45 23.58 -16.94
N ILE A 448 2.67 24.68 -17.64
CA ILE A 448 3.69 24.74 -18.69
C ILE A 448 5.08 24.79 -18.05
N GLY A 449 6.01 23.96 -18.53
CA GLY A 449 7.37 23.93 -17.99
C GLY A 449 8.35 23.09 -18.80
N ASP A 450 9.60 23.10 -18.36
CA ASP A 450 10.71 22.38 -18.98
C ASP A 450 10.84 20.96 -18.39
N ALA A 451 11.01 19.95 -19.26
CA ALA A 451 11.18 18.55 -18.84
C ALA A 451 12.37 18.33 -17.89
N THR A 452 13.37 19.21 -17.90
CA THR A 452 14.53 19.18 -16.98
C THR A 452 14.16 19.49 -15.53
N TRP A 453 12.94 19.97 -15.26
CA TRP A 453 12.48 20.26 -13.89
C TRP A 453 11.85 19.04 -13.21
N VAL A 454 11.62 17.96 -13.95
CA VAL A 454 11.09 16.71 -13.41
C VAL A 454 11.98 16.22 -12.27
N GLY A 455 11.35 15.94 -11.12
CA GLY A 455 12.04 15.59 -9.88
C GLY A 455 12.29 16.75 -8.92
N ARG A 456 11.92 17.98 -9.27
CA ARG A 456 12.05 19.15 -8.38
C ARG A 456 10.70 19.53 -7.78
N PHE A 457 10.75 20.31 -6.71
CA PHE A 457 9.57 20.99 -6.18
C PHE A 457 9.41 22.36 -6.83
N ALA A 458 8.17 22.78 -7.01
CA ALA A 458 7.81 24.09 -7.53
C ALA A 458 6.64 24.68 -6.75
N GLU A 459 6.64 26.00 -6.61
CA GLU A 459 5.50 26.76 -6.14
C GLU A 459 4.68 27.20 -7.35
N ILE A 460 3.45 26.72 -7.42
CA ILE A 460 2.53 26.93 -8.53
C ILE A 460 1.32 27.71 -8.03
N GLU A 461 1.02 28.85 -8.65
CA GLU A 461 -0.26 29.54 -8.42
C GLU A 461 -1.34 28.84 -9.24
N ILE A 462 -2.40 28.38 -8.57
CA ILE A 462 -3.51 27.70 -9.24
C ILE A 462 -4.41 28.72 -9.94
N THR A 463 -4.49 28.66 -11.26
CA THR A 463 -5.24 29.61 -12.10
C THR A 463 -6.51 29.03 -12.68
N GLU A 464 -6.67 27.70 -12.68
CA GLU A 464 -7.86 27.05 -13.20
C GLU A 464 -8.15 25.70 -12.51
N ILE A 465 -9.42 25.42 -12.25
CA ILE A 465 -9.90 24.12 -11.78
C ILE A 465 -10.37 23.30 -12.98
N LYS A 466 -9.71 22.17 -13.28
CA LYS A 466 -10.08 21.31 -14.42
C LYS A 466 -11.11 20.26 -14.02
N THR A 467 -10.84 19.58 -12.91
CA THR A 467 -11.72 18.56 -12.32
C THR A 467 -11.54 18.56 -10.81
N LEU A 468 -12.29 17.71 -10.12
CA LEU A 468 -12.18 17.50 -8.68
C LEU A 468 -10.75 17.22 -8.17
N ASN A 469 -9.94 16.52 -8.97
CA ASN A 469 -8.62 16.04 -8.59
C ASN A 469 -7.49 16.61 -9.46
N LEU A 470 -7.81 17.52 -10.38
CA LEU A 470 -6.86 18.09 -11.34
C LEU A 470 -7.07 19.59 -11.44
N VAL A 471 -6.01 20.34 -11.18
CA VAL A 471 -5.95 21.78 -11.33
C VAL A 471 -4.84 22.18 -12.29
N TYR A 472 -4.94 23.38 -12.84
CA TYR A 472 -3.92 23.97 -13.68
C TYR A 472 -3.41 25.26 -13.05
N GLY A 473 -2.13 25.54 -13.24
CA GLY A 473 -1.51 26.72 -12.65
C GLY A 473 -0.34 27.27 -13.44
N GLU A 474 0.28 28.29 -12.88
CA GLU A 474 1.44 28.98 -13.41
C GLU A 474 2.62 28.89 -12.42
N LEU A 475 3.82 28.67 -12.96
CA LEU A 475 5.03 28.60 -12.15
C LEU A 475 5.33 29.97 -11.56
N LEU A 476 5.46 30.05 -10.23
CA LEU A 476 5.98 31.22 -9.55
C LEU A 476 7.46 31.06 -9.21
N ASN A 477 7.82 29.89 -8.71
CA ASN A 477 9.17 29.61 -8.23
C ASN A 477 9.49 28.12 -8.38
N LEU A 478 10.73 27.83 -8.74
CA LEU A 478 11.24 26.48 -8.87
C LEU A 478 12.30 26.28 -7.79
N GLU A 479 12.08 25.35 -6.86
CA GLU A 479 13.03 25.11 -5.78
C GLU A 479 14.39 24.68 -6.33
N PRO A 480 15.50 25.04 -5.66
CA PRO A 480 16.82 24.62 -6.06
C PRO A 480 16.88 23.11 -6.26
N ASP A 481 17.73 22.68 -7.18
CA ASP A 481 18.07 21.28 -7.22
C ASP A 481 18.80 20.90 -5.91
N VAL A 482 18.43 19.76 -5.34
CA VAL A 482 18.96 19.27 -4.05
C VAL A 482 19.75 17.98 -4.26
N ALA A 483 20.10 17.71 -5.53
CA ALA A 483 20.97 16.60 -5.94
C ALA A 483 22.32 16.62 -5.21
#